data_AF-A0A1T5DB96-F1
#
_entry.id   AF-A0A1T5DB96-F1
#
_cell.length_a   1.000
_cell.length_b   1.000
_cell.length_c   1.000
_cell.angle_alpha   90.00
_cell.angle_beta   90.00
_cell.angle_gamma   90.00
#
_symmetry.space_group_name_H-M   'P 1'
#
loop_
_entity.id
_entity.type
_entity.pdbx_description
1 polymer ?
#
loop_
_entity_poly.entity_id
_entity_poly.type
_entity_poly.pdbx_seq_one_letter_code
_entity_poly.pdbx_strand_id
1 'polypeptide(L)' 'MANWCELIPGDTVLLLGPVAEQSHRGTVDAILADGTVMWLLLEHAGGRKLFHHVDGYQTFVDPVST' A
#
# COMPACT_ATOMS: atom_id res chain seq x y z
N MET A 1 -1.23 3.57 -11.25
CA MET A 1 -2.04 3.68 -10.01
C MET A 1 -2.87 2.43 -9.92
N ALA A 2 -2.60 1.61 -8.91
CA ALA A 2 -3.40 0.43 -8.63
C ALA A 2 -4.69 0.83 -7.88
N ASN A 3 -5.81 0.22 -8.25
CA ASN A 3 -7.04 0.30 -7.47
C ASN A 3 -6.87 -0.58 -6.23
N TRP A 4 -7.03 0.00 -5.02
CA TRP A 4 -6.87 -0.77 -3.78
C TRP A 4 -7.84 -1.94 -3.67
N CYS A 5 -8.98 -1.87 -4.36
CA CYS A 5 -9.95 -2.98 -4.41
C CYS A 5 -9.42 -4.22 -5.15
N GLU A 6 -8.36 -4.08 -5.94
CA GLU A 6 -7.76 -5.17 -6.72
C GLU A 6 -6.55 -5.79 -6.03
N LEU A 7 -6.04 -5.14 -4.98
CA LEU A 7 -4.92 -5.62 -4.19
C LEU A 7 -5.37 -6.74 -3.26
N ILE A 8 -4.48 -7.72 -3.05
CA ILE A 8 -4.73 -8.83 -2.14
C ILE A 8 -3.68 -8.85 -1.02
N PRO A 9 -4.02 -9.37 0.18
CA PRO A 9 -3.03 -9.66 1.20
C PRO A 9 -1.87 -10.49 0.65
N GLY A 10 -0.63 -10.03 0.86
CA GLY A 10 0.58 -10.62 0.31
C GLY A 10 1.20 -9.84 -0.85
N ASP A 11 0.48 -8.91 -1.49
CA ASP A 11 1.06 -8.08 -2.56
C ASP A 11 2.10 -7.11 -2.02
N THR A 12 3.24 -6.99 -2.69
CA THR A 12 4.23 -5.95 -2.38
C THR A 12 3.89 -4.68 -3.13
N VAL A 13 3.73 -3.58 -2.39
CA VAL A 13 3.36 -2.28 -2.96
C VAL A 13 4.29 -1.16 -2.49
N LEU A 14 4.42 -0.16 -3.35
CA LEU A 14 5.01 1.13 -3.06
C LEU A 14 3.89 2.18 -3.02
N LEU A 15 3.71 2.81 -1.86
CA LEU A 15 2.87 3.98 -1.68
C LEU A 15 3.71 5.26 -1.80
N LEU A 16 3.29 6.17 -2.68
CA LEU A 16 3.82 7.52 -2.78
C LEU A 16 2.77 8.50 -2.22
N GLY A 17 3.14 9.25 -1.20
CA GLY A 17 2.29 10.27 -0.60
C GLY A 17 2.18 11.53 -1.46
N PRO A 18 1.22 12.42 -1.15
CA PRO A 18 1.01 13.66 -1.89
C PRO A 18 2.13 14.69 -1.67
N VAL A 19 2.92 14.53 -0.60
CA VAL A 19 4.09 15.37 -0.31
C VAL A 19 5.32 14.68 -0.90
N ALA A 20 6.15 15.45 -1.62
CA ALA A 20 7.43 14.97 -2.13
C ALA A 20 8.22 14.30 -0.99
N GLU A 21 8.85 13.16 -1.29
CA GLU A 21 9.67 12.34 -0.36
C GLU A 21 8.90 11.41 0.59
N GLN A 22 7.57 11.48 0.68
CA GLN A 22 6.83 10.48 1.47
C GLN A 22 6.63 9.21 0.63
N SER A 23 7.44 8.18 0.87
CA SER A 23 7.22 6.85 0.29
C SER A 23 7.21 5.75 1.34
N HIS A 24 6.37 4.74 1.11
CA HIS A 24 6.24 3.59 1.99
C HIS A 24 6.20 2.32 1.15
N ARG A 25 7.19 1.44 1.35
CA ARG A 25 7.24 0.12 0.73
C ARG A 25 6.92 -0.95 1.76
N GLY A 26 6.12 -1.92 1.36
CA GLY A 26 5.70 -3.00 2.23
C GLY A 26 4.77 -3.99 1.56
N THR A 27 4.34 -4.96 2.33
CA THR A 27 3.41 -5.99 1.90
C THR A 27 2.02 -5.68 2.42
N VAL A 28 1.00 -5.83 1.58
CA VAL A 28 -0.41 -5.68 1.96
C VAL A 28 -0.74 -6.75 2.99
N ASP A 29 -1.21 -6.32 4.15
CA ASP A 29 -1.67 -7.20 5.23
C ASP A 29 -3.17 -7.41 5.16
N ALA A 30 -3.93 -6.32 4.97
CA ALA A 30 -5.38 -6.35 4.84
C ALA A 30 -5.88 -5.09 4.14
N ILE A 31 -7.03 -5.21 3.48
CA ILE A 31 -7.74 -4.09 2.85
C ILE A 31 -9.22 -4.21 3.23
N LEU A 32 -9.86 -3.09 3.54
CA LEU A 32 -11.30 -3.07 3.71
C LEU A 32 -11.99 -3.41 2.38
N ALA A 33 -13.16 -4.04 2.46
CA ALA A 33 -13.91 -4.47 1.28
C ALA A 33 -14.30 -3.31 0.34
N ASP A 34 -14.35 -2.08 0.85
CA ASP A 34 -14.62 -0.86 0.09
C ASP A 34 -13.36 -0.19 -0.49
N GLY A 35 -12.17 -0.76 -0.26
CA GLY A 35 -10.88 -0.25 -0.73
C GLY A 35 -10.46 1.08 -0.07
N THR A 36 -11.16 1.55 0.96
CA THR A 36 -10.91 2.88 1.55
C THR A 36 -9.70 2.92 2.48
N VAL A 37 -9.37 1.77 3.09
CA VAL A 37 -8.29 1.64 4.06
C VAL A 37 -7.48 0.39 3.78
N MET A 38 -6.16 0.53 3.88
CA MET A 38 -5.19 -0.53 3.69
C MET A 38 -4.21 -0.59 4.87
N TRP A 39 -3.89 -1.81 5.28
CA TRP A 39 -2.85 -2.10 6.25
C TRP A 39 -1.64 -2.62 5.50
N LEU A 40 -0.51 -2.00 5.75
CA LEU A 40 0.76 -2.34 5.13
C LEU A 40 1.74 -2.78 6.22
N LEU A 41 2.34 -3.95 6.03
CA LEU A 41 3.52 -4.36 6.77
C LEU A 41 4.74 -3.74 6.09
N LEU A 42 5.28 -2.69 6.71
CA LEU A 42 6.41 -1.96 6.18
C LEU A 42 7.68 -2.80 6.21
N GLU A 43 8.49 -2.66 5.16
CA GLU A 43 9.85 -3.21 5.14
C GLU A 43 10.73 -2.55 6.23
N HIS A 44 11.90 -3.14 6.51
CA HIS A 44 12.91 -2.59 7.44
C HIS A 44 12.40 -2.35 8.87
N ALA A 45 11.58 -3.28 9.39
CA ALA A 45 11.05 -3.23 10.76
C ALA A 45 10.15 -2.02 11.05
N GLY A 46 9.56 -1.38 10.03
CA GLY A 46 8.59 -0.31 10.20
C GLY A 46 7.25 -0.75 10.81
N GLY A 47 7.02 -2.06 10.91
CA GLY A 47 5.82 -2.65 11.51
C GLY A 47 4.57 -2.49 10.66
N ARG A 48 3.41 -2.75 11.27
CA ARG A 48 2.10 -2.64 10.63
C ARG A 48 1.60 -1.21 10.71
N LYS A 49 1.32 -0.59 9.56
CA LYS A 49 0.79 0.78 9.46
C LYS A 49 -0.49 0.82 8.64
N LEU A 50 -1.41 1.68 9.05
CA LEU A 50 -2.70 1.91 8.40
C LEU A 50 -2.61 3.14 7.50
N PHE A 51 -3.18 3.05 6.30
CA PHE A 51 -3.26 4.13 5.31
C PHE A 51 -4.68 4.28 4.79
N HIS A 52 -5.12 5.52 4.54
CA HIS A 52 -6.41 5.79 3.90
C HIS A 52 -6.20 6.20 2.44
N HIS A 53 -7.08 5.71 1.56
CA HIS A 53 -7.04 6.07 0.14
C HIS A 53 -7.29 7.58 -0.06
N VAL A 54 -8.13 8.18 0.79
CA VAL A 54 -8.46 9.62 0.76
C VAL A 54 -7.27 10.54 1.08
N ASP A 55 -6.21 10.00 1.68
CA ASP A 55 -4.99 10.76 1.97
C ASP A 55 -4.18 11.07 0.69
N GLY A 56 -4.64 10.60 -0.47
CA GLY A 56 -4.06 10.92 -1.77
C GLY A 56 -2.82 10.10 -2.13
N TYR A 57 -2.65 8.93 -1.50
CA TYR A 57 -1.55 8.03 -1.83
C TYR A 57 -1.72 7.42 -3.22
N GLN A 58 -0.64 7.44 -4.00
CA GLN A 58 -0.54 6.69 -5.24
C GLN A 58 0.12 5.34 -4.98
N THR A 59 -0.46 4.28 -5.53
CA THR A 59 0.02 2.91 -5.30
C THR A 59 0.55 2.28 -6.57
N PHE A 60 1.70 1.63 -6.44
CA PHE A 60 2.36 0.85 -7.46
C PHE A 60 2.59 -0.55 -6.91
N VAL A 61 2.09 -1.55 -7.63
CA VAL A 61 2.35 -2.96 -7.31
C VAL A 61 3.68 -3.33 -7.93
N ASP A 62 4.56 -3.95 -7.16
CA ASP A 62 5.77 -4.56 -7.70
C ASP A 62 5.34 -5.76 -8.53
N PRO A 63 5.51 -5.76 -9.87
CA PRO A 63 5.15 -6.91 -10.66
C PRO A 63 6.05 -8.06 -10.22
N VAL A 64 5.45 -9.05 -9.55
CA VAL A 64 6.15 -10.27 -9.17
C VAL A 64 6.75 -10.84 -10.46
N SER A 65 8.07 -10.72 -10.59
CA SER A 65 8.81 -11.34 -11.69
C SER A 65 8.61 -12.84 -11.54
N THR A 66 7.72 -13.38 -12.36
CA THR A 66 7.41 -14.81 -12.42
C THR A 66 8.52 -15.53 -13.18
#